data_AF-A0A6N6PU88-F1
#
_entry.id   AF-A0A6N6PU88-F1
#
_cell.length_a   1.000
_cell.length_b   1.000
_cell.length_c   1.000
_cell.angle_alpha   90.00
_cell.angle_beta   90.00
_cell.angle_gamma   90.00
#
_symmetry.space_group_name_H-M   'P 1'
#
loop_
_entity.id
_entity.type
_entity.pdbx_description
1 polymer ?
#
loop_
_entity_poly.entity_id
_entity_poly.type
_entity_poly.pdbx_seq_one_letter_code
_entity_poly.pdbx_strand_id
1 'polypeptide(L)'
;MKRALKIIAALIAIVVVAFWAAKGANTAWTKNQISETKIDPVTELPYPVIKDKFVPGLDFLGGGLTVATLLAFAARFIRIQRTNSKQINSK
;
A
#
# COMPACT_ATOMS: atom_id res chain seq x y z
N MET A 1 -19.01 -10.07 12.10
CA MET A 1 -17.54 -10.29 12.09
C MET A 1 -16.95 -10.72 10.73
N LYS A 2 -17.47 -11.76 10.05
CA LYS A 2 -16.88 -12.30 8.81
C LYS A 2 -16.94 -11.35 7.59
N ARG A 3 -18.04 -10.61 7.45
CA ARG A 3 -18.22 -9.59 6.41
C ARG A 3 -17.40 -8.35 6.71
N ALA A 4 -17.40 -7.90 7.96
CA ALA A 4 -16.63 -6.73 8.40
C ALA A 4 -15.13 -6.85 8.08
N LEU A 5 -14.50 -7.99 8.39
CA LEU A 5 -13.06 -8.16 8.13
C LEU A 5 -12.72 -8.17 6.62
N LYS A 6 -13.60 -8.76 5.79
CA LYS A 6 -13.46 -8.70 4.34
C LYS A 6 -13.68 -7.29 3.77
N ILE A 7 -14.66 -6.56 4.31
CA ILE A 7 -14.96 -5.17 3.93
C ILE A 7 -13.78 -4.27 4.29
N ILE A 8 -13.21 -4.42 5.48
CA ILE A 8 -12.03 -3.67 5.91
C ILE A 8 -10.84 -3.97 5.01
N ALA A 9 -10.57 -5.25 4.68
CA ALA A 9 -9.49 -5.60 3.76
C ALA A 9 -9.69 -4.99 2.36
N ALA A 10 -10.92 -4.99 1.85
CA ALA A 10 -11.24 -4.37 0.56
C ALA A 10 -11.08 -2.85 0.60
N LEU A 11 -11.53 -2.20 1.68
CA LEU A 11 -11.37 -0.76 1.87
C LEU A 11 -9.89 -0.36 1.93
N ILE A 12 -9.06 -1.11 2.67
CA ILE A 12 -7.61 -0.86 2.74
C ILE A 12 -7.00 -0.97 1.34
N ALA A 13 -7.35 -2.00 0.57
CA ALA A 13 -6.83 -2.14 -0.80
C ALA A 13 -7.24 -0.95 -1.69
N ILE A 14 -8.50 -0.51 -1.63
CA ILE A 14 -8.98 0.64 -2.40
C ILE A 14 -8.24 1.91 -1.98
N VAL A 15 -8.08 2.16 -0.68
CA VAL A 15 -7.38 3.35 -0.18
C VAL A 15 -5.92 3.36 -0.60
N VAL A 16 -5.22 2.23 -0.55
CA VAL A 16 -3.82 2.12 -1.00
C VAL A 16 -3.71 2.42 -2.49
N VAL A 17 -4.58 1.84 -3.32
CA VAL A 17 -4.56 2.06 -4.77
C VAL A 17 -4.90 3.52 -5.11
N ALA A 18 -5.93 4.08 -4.48
CA ALA A 18 -6.34 5.46 -4.69
C ALA A 18 -5.24 6.45 -4.26
N PHE A 19 -4.58 6.20 -3.12
CA PHE A 19 -3.48 7.03 -2.64
C PHE A 19 -2.26 6.98 -3.57
N TRP A 20 -1.91 5.79 -4.07
CA TRP A 20 -0.82 5.63 -5.05
C TRP A 20 -1.14 6.35 -6.37
N ALA A 21 -2.36 6.20 -6.88
CA ALA A 21 -2.81 6.88 -8.10
C ALA A 21 -2.78 8.41 -7.94
N ALA A 22 -3.29 8.94 -6.82
CA ALA A 22 -3.31 10.38 -6.54
C ALA A 22 -1.92 11.01 -6.39
N LYS A 23 -0.93 10.24 -5.91
CA LYS A 23 0.44 10.72 -5.72
C LYS A 23 1.31 10.66 -6.98
N GLY A 24 0.75 10.22 -8.11
CA GLY A 24 1.40 10.26 -9.42
C GLY A 24 1.63 8.91 -10.07
N ALA A 25 1.10 7.82 -9.51
CA ALA A 25 1.18 6.47 -10.08
C ALA A 25 2.62 6.09 -10.50
N ASN A 26 3.59 6.41 -9.64
CA ASN A 26 4.98 6.23 -9.98
C ASN A 26 5.29 4.73 -10.08
N THR A 27 5.75 4.29 -11.25
CA THR A 27 6.11 2.89 -11.53
C THR A 27 7.51 2.54 -11.03
N ALA A 28 8.29 3.54 -10.63
CA ALA A 28 9.58 3.35 -9.98
C ALA A 28 9.43 3.02 -8.48
N TRP A 29 10.56 2.79 -7.81
CA TRP A 29 10.63 2.63 -6.35
C TRP A 29 10.19 3.90 -5.60
N THR A 30 9.69 3.73 -4.37
CA THR A 30 9.28 4.85 -3.51
C THR A 30 10.45 5.81 -3.29
N LYS A 31 10.19 7.11 -3.48
CA LYS A 31 11.16 8.18 -3.26
C LYS A 31 10.64 9.14 -2.21
N ASN A 32 11.49 9.46 -1.23
CA ASN A 32 11.18 10.47 -0.20
C ASN A 32 11.72 11.85 -0.58
N GLN A 33 12.64 11.90 -1.54
CA GLN A 33 13.32 13.10 -2.01
C GLN A 33 13.36 13.13 -3.53
N ILE A 34 13.16 14.32 -4.08
CA ILE A 34 13.31 14.58 -5.51
C ILE A 34 14.35 15.69 -5.68
N SER A 35 15.35 15.44 -6.53
CA SER A 35 16.25 16.49 -7.00
C SER A 35 15.55 17.29 -8.09
N GLU A 36 15.14 18.51 -7.76
CA GLU A 36 14.66 19.48 -8.75
C GLU A 36 15.82 20.40 -9.11
N THR A 37 16.13 20.52 -10.40
CA THR A 37 17.09 21.51 -10.88
C THR A 37 16.44 22.88 -10.84
N LYS A 38 16.94 23.77 -9.98
CA LYS A 38 16.55 25.18 -9.98
C LYS A 38 17.62 26.01 -10.67
N ILE A 39 17.19 27.11 -11.28
CA ILE A 39 18.08 28.11 -11.88
C ILE A 39 18.24 29.24 -10.85
N ASP A 40 19.48 29.63 -10.57
CA ASP A 40 19.77 30.75 -9.69
C ASP A 40 19.36 32.06 -10.38
N PRO A 41 18.53 32.92 -9.77
CA PRO A 41 18.11 34.18 -10.37
C PRO A 41 19.24 35.18 -10.61
N VAL A 42 20.40 35.04 -9.94
CA VAL A 42 21.54 35.96 -10.07
C VAL A 42 22.57 35.43 -11.04
N THR A 43 22.94 34.15 -10.91
CA THR A 43 24.01 33.55 -11.72
C THR A 43 23.50 32.79 -12.93
N GLU A 44 22.19 32.55 -13.03
CA GLU A 44 21.53 31.71 -14.06
C GLU A 44 22.07 30.27 -14.15
N LEU A 45 22.84 29.83 -13.15
CA LEU A 45 23.41 28.49 -13.13
C LEU A 45 22.39 27.47 -12.58
N PRO A 46 22.32 26.27 -13.16
CA PRO A 46 21.50 25.19 -12.62
C PRO A 46 22.13 24.62 -11.35
N TYR A 47 21.35 24.57 -10.27
CA TYR A 47 21.74 23.92 -9.02
C TYR A 47 20.71 22.86 -8.60
N PRO A 48 21.14 21.68 -8.12
CA PRO A 48 20.23 20.66 -7.63
C PRO A 48 19.68 21.05 -6.26
N VAL A 49 18.35 21.16 -6.16
CA VAL A 49 17.65 21.34 -4.87
C VAL A 49 16.98 20.04 -4.49
N ILE A 50 17.37 19.50 -3.34
CA ILE A 50 16.67 18.39 -2.73
C ILE A 50 15.38 18.93 -2.13
N LYS A 51 14.23 18.51 -2.69
CA LYS A 51 12.94 18.72 -2.07
C LYS A 51 12.46 17.41 -1.46
N ASP A 52 12.00 17.51 -0.21
CA ASP A 52 11.27 16.43 0.44
C ASP A 52 9.89 16.31 -0.22
N LYS A 53 9.74 15.27 -1.04
CA LYS A 53 8.49 14.94 -1.70
C LYS A 53 8.35 13.43 -1.73
N PHE A 54 7.37 12.95 -0.96
CA PHE A 54 7.02 11.54 -0.92
C PHE A 54 6.25 11.15 -2.19
N VAL A 55 6.88 10.29 -2.99
CA VAL A 55 6.29 9.67 -4.17
C VAL A 55 6.25 8.16 -3.95
N PRO A 56 5.06 7.59 -3.64
CA PRO A 56 4.91 6.17 -3.46
C PRO A 56 5.13 5.44 -4.78
N GLY A 57 5.99 4.43 -4.74
CA GLY A 57 6.35 3.60 -5.86
C GLY A 57 5.54 2.31 -5.93
N LEU A 58 5.97 1.42 -6.83
CA LEU A 58 5.37 0.10 -7.00
C LEU A 58 5.57 -0.80 -5.76
N ASP A 59 6.62 -0.58 -4.99
CA ASP A 59 6.89 -1.23 -3.72
C ASP A 59 5.85 -0.91 -2.64
N PHE A 60 5.37 0.34 -2.58
CA PHE A 60 4.29 0.72 -1.68
C PHE A 60 2.97 0.05 -2.08
N LEU A 61 2.66 0.04 -3.38
CA LEU A 61 1.45 -0.61 -3.90
C LEU A 61 1.50 -2.13 -3.71
N GLY A 62 2.62 -2.76 -4.08
CA GLY A 62 2.86 -4.19 -3.94
C GLY A 62 2.86 -4.63 -2.48
N GLY A 63 3.52 -3.87 -1.60
CA GLY A 63 3.52 -4.11 -0.16
C GLY A 63 2.11 -4.01 0.43
N GLY A 64 1.37 -2.95 0.11
CA GLY A 64 -0.01 -2.78 0.57
C GLY A 64 -0.96 -3.88 0.09
N LEU A 65 -0.85 -4.30 -1.17
CA LEU A 65 -1.61 -5.44 -1.71
C LEU A 65 -1.22 -6.77 -1.06
N THR A 66 0.07 -6.97 -0.79
CA THR A 66 0.56 -8.18 -0.11
C THR A 66 -0.03 -8.30 1.28
N VAL A 67 -0.06 -7.21 2.05
CA VAL A 67 -0.69 -7.18 3.38
C VAL A 67 -2.20 -7.46 3.27
N ALA A 68 -2.90 -6.84 2.32
CA ALA A 68 -4.33 -7.06 2.13
C ALA A 68 -4.66 -8.52 1.77
N THR A 69 -3.88 -9.14 0.88
CA THR A 69 -4.05 -10.54 0.49
C THR A 69 -3.73 -11.51 1.63
N LEU A 70 -2.65 -11.28 2.38
CA LEU A 70 -2.31 -12.04 3.59
C LEU A 70 -3.45 -11.99 4.61
N LEU A 71 -4.02 -10.82 4.85
CA LEU A 71 -5.11 -10.65 5.82
C LEU A 71 -6.38 -11.39 5.36
N ALA A 72 -6.69 -11.33 4.07
CA ALA A 72 -7.81 -12.08 3.49
C ALA A 72 -7.60 -13.60 3.57
N PHE A 73 -6.36 -14.06 3.35
CA PHE A 73 -6.00 -15.47 3.44
C PHE A 73 -6.05 -15.99 4.88
N ALA A 74 -5.49 -15.24 5.84
CA ALA A 74 -5.57 -15.55 7.26
C ALA A 74 -7.03 -15.64 7.74
N ALA A 75 -7.88 -14.70 7.33
CA ALA A 75 -9.31 -14.73 7.63
C ALA A 75 -10.00 -15.99 7.08
N ARG A 76 -9.56 -16.50 5.92
CA ARG A 76 -10.08 -17.74 5.34
C ARG A 76 -9.56 -18.97 6.08
N PHE A 77 -8.28 -19.00 6.45
CA PHE A 77 -7.67 -20.11 7.17
C PHE A 77 -8.28 -20.34 8.56
N ILE A 78 -8.46 -19.27 9.34
CA ILE A 78 -9.12 -19.33 10.65
C ILE A 78 -10.56 -19.86 10.54
N ARG A 79 -11.25 -19.59 9.43
CA ARG A 79 -12.61 -20.13 9.19
C ARG A 79 -12.59 -21.65 9.01
N ILE A 80 -11.60 -22.20 8.31
CA ILE A 80 -11.49 -23.65 8.09
C ILE A 80 -11.29 -24.37 9.43
N GLN A 81 -10.38 -23.83 10.27
CA GLN A 81 -10.10 -24.32 11.62
C GLN A 81 -11.35 -24.34 12.52
N ARG A 82 -12.18 -23.28 12.49
CA ARG A 82 -13.43 -23.22 13.26
C ARG A 82 -14.54 -24.16 12.77
N THR A 83 -14.48 -24.56 11.50
CA THR A 83 -15.49 -25.48 10.94
C THR A 83 -15.17 -26.92 11.34
N ASN A 84 -13.89 -27.29 11.35
CA ASN A 84 -13.42 -28.60 11.82
C ASN A 84 -13.68 -28.83 13.32
N SER A 85 -13.40 -27.84 14.17
CA SER A 85 -13.62 -27.97 15.62
C SER A 85 -15.09 -28.18 16.01
N LYS A 86 -16.05 -27.59 15.28
CA LYS A 86 -17.48 -27.83 15.52
C LYS A 86 -17.95 -29.25 15.13
N GLN A 87 -17.32 -29.85 14.11
CA GLN A 87 -17.65 -31.21 13.67
C GLN A 87 -17.16 -32.27 14.67
N ILE A 88 -16.00 -32.05 15.29
CA ILE A 88 -15.42 -32.97 16.27
C ILE A 88 -16.23 -33.00 17.57
N ASN A 89 -16.82 -31.87 17.97
CA ASN A 89 -17.59 -31.74 19.22
C ASN A 89 -19.09 -32.10 19.08
N SER A 90 -19.49 -32.56 17.89
CA SER A 90 -20.88 -32.94 17.55
C SER A 90 -21.03 -34.45 17.29
N LYS A 91 -19.94 -35.21 17.41
CA LYS A 91 -19.92 -36.67 17.41
C LYS A 91 -19.71 -37.15 18.84
#